data_AF-A0A937Z3B0-F1
#
_entry.id   AF-A0A937Z3B0-F1
#
_cell.length_a   1.000
_cell.length_b   1.000
_cell.length_c   1.000
_cell.angle_alpha   90.00
_cell.angle_beta   90.00
_cell.angle_gamma   90.00
#
_symmetry.space_group_name_H-M   'P 1'
#
loop_
_entity.id
_entity.type
_entity.pdbx_description
1 polymer ?
#
loop_
_entity_poly.entity_id
_entity_poly.type
_entity_poly.pdbx_seq_one_letter_code
_entity_poly.pdbx_strand_id
1 'polypeptide(L)'
;HQRSGIALGPPYTDFVRPRTFHADDGVQVFASTTGLMDTGNGLNSEDSNFGNLVKGRTDELVPDAWGGYMDAGDWDRRIQHLLASRLLLELAEMAPDYFAGLSLNLPESSNGLPDILDEALFGLDCYRRMQTPEGGIRGGIESSEHPRHGEASWQESLTVLAYAPCVWSSYEYAGVAARAAFVLQPLDADLAAIYRASALRAMEWAEAELPKRADRNDPHQVRDARNLAAAELYRLTGDERWNRVFLDTTVFTDPGADLFIWQQQEQRHAPWVYAETDEPGVDAAIQRNCRAALLKEADARAARADQTAFRWVHFEWRPTGVGSLTAPDSVSMIRAHRLTGDPKYLRAIVLSCQTGAGANPVNLCYTTGLGHDSPRHPLHIDSQVTGQPPPPGLTVFGPSNPTQMKQDWALDFVDQTCYPPSREWPFIEAYFDVFWYPLMCEFTIHQPMAENAFTWGYLAAR
;
A
#
# COMPACT_ATOMS: atom_id res chain seq x y z
N HIS A 1 -4.66 -8.56 -10.75
CA HIS A 1 -4.01 -8.26 -12.05
C HIS A 1 -2.63 -7.59 -11.96
N GLN A 2 -2.28 -6.93 -10.85
CA GLN A 2 -0.97 -6.28 -10.72
C GLN A 2 0.20 -7.24 -10.41
N ARG A 3 -0.05 -8.56 -10.28
CA ARG A 3 0.97 -9.57 -10.01
C ARG A 3 2.06 -9.62 -11.10
N SER A 4 3.30 -9.28 -10.75
CA SER A 4 4.48 -9.51 -11.60
C SER A 4 4.99 -10.94 -11.46
N GLY A 5 5.91 -11.39 -12.32
CA GLY A 5 6.54 -12.72 -12.20
C GLY A 5 5.68 -13.90 -12.61
N ILE A 6 4.42 -13.68 -13.03
CA ILE A 6 3.51 -14.72 -13.51
C ILE A 6 2.79 -14.29 -14.79
N ALA A 7 2.36 -15.26 -15.60
CA ALA A 7 1.45 -14.99 -16.70
C ALA A 7 0.02 -14.79 -16.18
N LEU A 8 -0.74 -13.94 -16.85
CA LEU A 8 -2.18 -13.74 -16.63
C LEU A 8 -2.97 -14.21 -17.85
N GLY A 9 -4.14 -14.78 -17.60
CA GLY A 9 -5.10 -15.17 -18.61
C GLY A 9 -6.10 -16.19 -18.09
N PRO A 10 -6.94 -16.76 -18.98
CA PRO A 10 -7.90 -17.77 -18.61
C PRO A 10 -7.25 -19.00 -17.94
N PRO A 11 -7.91 -19.65 -16.96
CA PRO A 11 -9.29 -19.40 -16.53
C PRO A 11 -9.46 -18.29 -15.46
N TYR A 12 -8.37 -17.67 -15.01
CA TYR A 12 -8.38 -16.76 -13.85
C TYR A 12 -8.83 -15.35 -14.19
N THR A 13 -8.57 -14.89 -15.42
CA THR A 13 -8.89 -13.54 -15.88
C THR A 13 -8.98 -13.48 -17.41
N ASP A 14 -9.84 -12.63 -17.94
CA ASP A 14 -9.92 -12.36 -19.38
C ASP A 14 -8.78 -11.47 -19.89
N PHE A 15 -8.15 -10.69 -19.01
CA PHE A 15 -6.95 -9.92 -19.35
C PHE A 15 -5.74 -10.86 -19.51
N VAL A 16 -5.14 -10.86 -20.69
CA VAL A 16 -4.02 -11.73 -21.04
C VAL A 16 -2.70 -10.95 -20.98
N ARG A 17 -1.75 -11.49 -20.22
CA ARG A 17 -0.39 -10.94 -20.11
C ARG A 17 0.63 -12.07 -20.02
N PRO A 18 1.65 -12.12 -20.89
CA PRO A 18 2.79 -13.03 -20.70
C PRO A 18 3.47 -12.85 -19.34
N ARG A 19 4.28 -13.81 -18.90
CA ARG A 19 5.05 -13.65 -17.66
C ARG A 19 6.01 -12.47 -17.78
N THR A 20 6.06 -11.64 -16.74
CA THR A 20 6.83 -10.39 -16.71
C THR A 20 7.92 -10.48 -15.64
N PHE A 21 9.07 -9.83 -15.84
CA PHE A 21 10.11 -9.68 -14.82
C PHE A 21 10.52 -10.98 -14.09
N HIS A 22 10.69 -12.09 -14.83
CA HIS A 22 11.09 -13.38 -14.27
C HIS A 22 12.37 -13.90 -14.93
N ALA A 23 13.28 -14.48 -14.14
CA ALA A 23 14.59 -14.93 -14.62
C ALA A 23 14.52 -16.02 -15.71
N ASP A 24 13.56 -16.93 -15.61
CA ASP A 24 13.26 -17.95 -16.63
C ASP A 24 12.97 -17.37 -18.04
N ASP A 25 12.54 -16.11 -18.14
CA ASP A 25 12.28 -15.43 -19.42
C ASP A 25 13.51 -14.62 -19.89
N GLY A 26 14.67 -14.80 -19.25
CA GLY A 26 15.91 -14.12 -19.58
C GLY A 26 16.06 -12.73 -18.96
N VAL A 27 15.12 -12.30 -18.11
CA VAL A 27 15.22 -11.01 -17.41
C VAL A 27 16.35 -11.07 -16.39
N GLN A 28 17.27 -10.11 -16.48
CA GLN A 28 18.37 -9.94 -15.53
C GLN A 28 18.07 -8.77 -14.61
N VAL A 29 18.00 -9.04 -13.31
CA VAL A 29 17.89 -8.00 -12.27
C VAL A 29 19.25 -7.84 -11.61
N PHE A 30 19.82 -6.64 -11.72
CA PHE A 30 21.13 -6.32 -11.13
C PHE A 30 20.96 -5.73 -9.73
N ALA A 31 21.85 -6.07 -8.81
CA ALA A 31 21.87 -5.43 -7.51
C ALA A 31 22.31 -3.96 -7.65
N SER A 32 21.73 -3.08 -6.83
CA SER A 32 22.28 -1.77 -6.52
C SER A 32 22.89 -1.78 -5.12
N THR A 33 23.91 -0.95 -4.91
CA THR A 33 24.49 -0.64 -3.61
C THR A 33 23.66 0.37 -2.82
N THR A 34 22.64 0.95 -3.45
CA THR A 34 21.78 1.98 -2.85
C THR A 34 20.50 1.38 -2.29
N GLY A 35 20.22 1.64 -1.01
CA GLY A 35 18.95 1.28 -0.38
C GLY A 35 17.84 2.23 -0.80
N LEU A 36 16.60 1.75 -0.88
CA LEU A 36 15.46 2.56 -1.32
C LEU A 36 15.31 3.86 -0.52
N MET A 37 15.53 3.82 0.79
CA MET A 37 15.44 4.99 1.67
C MET A 37 16.40 6.14 1.27
N ASP A 38 17.47 5.84 0.53
CA ASP A 38 18.47 6.84 0.10
C ASP A 38 18.17 7.39 -1.32
N THR A 39 16.98 7.11 -1.88
CA THR A 39 16.55 7.53 -3.25
C THR A 39 15.30 8.42 -3.25
N GLY A 40 15.01 9.06 -4.38
CA GLY A 40 13.81 9.90 -4.58
C GLY A 40 12.50 9.12 -4.49
N ASN A 41 12.53 7.83 -4.81
CA ASN A 41 11.39 6.90 -4.64
C ASN A 41 11.20 6.42 -3.18
N GLY A 42 12.13 6.76 -2.29
CA GLY A 42 12.08 6.42 -0.87
C GLY A 42 11.99 7.64 0.02
N LEU A 43 13.00 7.82 0.90
CA LEU A 43 12.98 8.85 1.95
C LEU A 43 13.92 10.03 1.66
N ASN A 44 14.58 10.06 0.51
CA ASN A 44 15.51 11.10 0.13
C ASN A 44 14.93 11.99 -0.98
N SER A 45 14.21 13.04 -0.59
CA SER A 45 13.56 13.97 -1.52
C SER A 45 14.53 14.80 -2.38
N GLU A 46 15.83 14.80 -2.07
CA GLU A 46 16.85 15.53 -2.82
C GLU A 46 17.41 14.74 -4.00
N ASP A 47 17.11 13.45 -4.11
CA ASP A 47 17.49 12.61 -5.25
C ASP A 47 16.37 12.57 -6.30
N SER A 48 16.70 12.17 -7.52
CA SER A 48 15.66 11.81 -8.51
C SER A 48 15.10 10.41 -8.22
N ASN A 49 14.01 10.05 -8.89
CA ASN A 49 13.40 8.72 -8.76
C ASN A 49 14.42 7.59 -9.02
N PHE A 50 15.30 7.77 -10.01
CA PHE A 50 16.23 6.73 -10.48
C PHE A 50 17.70 7.00 -10.16
N GLY A 51 18.05 8.23 -9.75
CA GLY A 51 19.42 8.76 -9.73
C GLY A 51 20.41 7.91 -8.95
N ASN A 52 20.27 7.84 -7.63
CA ASN A 52 21.18 7.04 -6.81
C ASN A 52 21.04 5.54 -7.10
N LEU A 53 19.84 5.04 -7.41
CA LEU A 53 19.61 3.64 -7.75
C LEU A 53 20.50 3.19 -8.92
N VAL A 54 20.44 3.92 -10.04
CA VAL A 54 21.22 3.65 -11.26
C VAL A 54 22.71 3.86 -11.01
N LYS A 55 23.09 4.94 -10.31
CA LYS A 55 24.48 5.20 -9.94
C LYS A 55 25.07 4.07 -9.09
N GLY A 56 24.27 3.44 -8.24
CA GLY A 56 24.66 2.35 -7.36
C GLY A 56 24.68 0.97 -8.02
N ARG A 57 24.29 0.83 -9.29
CA ARG A 57 24.26 -0.44 -10.03
C ARG A 57 25.59 -1.20 -9.92
N THR A 58 25.50 -2.51 -9.67
CA THR A 58 26.61 -3.47 -9.76
C THR A 58 26.40 -4.45 -10.92
N ASP A 59 27.36 -5.35 -11.13
CA ASP A 59 27.21 -6.48 -12.06
C ASP A 59 26.75 -7.78 -11.35
N GLU A 60 26.42 -7.71 -10.06
CA GLU A 60 25.85 -8.82 -9.30
C GLU A 60 24.38 -9.00 -9.69
N LEU A 61 23.97 -10.24 -9.98
CA LEU A 61 22.58 -10.58 -10.28
C LEU A 61 21.82 -10.97 -9.02
N VAL A 62 20.54 -10.60 -8.97
CA VAL A 62 19.59 -11.02 -7.95
C VAL A 62 18.53 -11.91 -8.62
N PRO A 63 18.80 -13.21 -8.84
CA PRO A 63 17.93 -14.09 -9.62
C PRO A 63 16.55 -14.28 -8.99
N ASP A 64 16.45 -14.14 -7.67
CA ASP A 64 15.20 -14.27 -6.92
C ASP A 64 14.36 -12.97 -6.86
N ALA A 65 14.81 -11.90 -7.52
CA ALA A 65 14.10 -10.62 -7.59
C ALA A 65 13.01 -10.63 -8.68
N TRP A 66 11.91 -11.34 -8.41
CA TRP A 66 10.72 -11.37 -9.28
C TRP A 66 9.42 -11.33 -8.44
N GLY A 67 8.25 -11.32 -9.06
CA GLY A 67 6.98 -11.36 -8.31
C GLY A 67 6.57 -10.04 -7.63
N GLY A 68 5.62 -10.13 -6.71
CA GLY A 68 5.02 -8.96 -6.05
C GLY A 68 4.05 -8.21 -6.96
N TYR A 69 3.66 -7.02 -6.54
CA TYR A 69 2.70 -6.20 -7.27
C TYR A 69 3.36 -5.00 -7.94
N MET A 70 3.20 -4.89 -9.26
CA MET A 70 3.47 -3.65 -9.99
C MET A 70 2.62 -2.54 -9.37
N ASP A 71 3.22 -1.41 -9.00
CA ASP A 71 2.51 -0.42 -8.18
C ASP A 71 1.26 0.10 -8.89
N ALA A 72 1.45 0.48 -10.15
CA ALA A 72 0.56 1.39 -10.82
C ALA A 72 0.43 1.01 -12.31
N GLY A 73 0.39 2.02 -13.17
CA GLY A 73 0.42 1.83 -14.61
C GLY A 73 1.78 1.41 -15.15
N ASP A 74 2.85 1.80 -14.44
CA ASP A 74 4.20 1.28 -14.60
C ASP A 74 4.42 0.04 -13.72
N TRP A 75 5.67 -0.39 -13.60
CA TRP A 75 5.99 -1.76 -13.21
C TRP A 75 6.89 -1.88 -11.99
N ASP A 76 7.06 -0.81 -11.20
CA ASP A 76 7.91 -0.84 -10.03
C ASP A 76 7.30 -1.65 -8.87
N ARG A 77 8.17 -2.14 -8.00
CA ARG A 77 7.80 -2.90 -6.80
C ARG A 77 8.63 -2.36 -5.65
N ARG A 78 8.07 -1.57 -4.75
CA ARG A 78 8.80 -0.91 -3.66
C ARG A 78 8.17 -1.23 -2.31
N ILE A 79 8.96 -1.21 -1.24
CA ILE A 79 8.54 -1.74 0.06
C ILE A 79 7.22 -1.15 0.59
N GLN A 80 6.91 0.10 0.26
CA GLN A 80 5.67 0.79 0.62
C GLN A 80 4.42 0.04 0.14
N HIS A 81 4.55 -0.71 -0.95
CA HIS A 81 3.47 -1.48 -1.57
C HIS A 81 2.97 -2.61 -0.67
N LEU A 82 3.74 -3.02 0.34
CA LEU A 82 3.30 -3.98 1.34
C LEU A 82 2.13 -3.49 2.20
N LEU A 83 1.76 -2.20 2.13
CA LEU A 83 0.51 -1.72 2.73
C LEU A 83 -0.71 -2.50 2.18
N ALA A 84 -0.71 -2.87 0.90
CA ALA A 84 -1.77 -3.70 0.32
C ALA A 84 -1.88 -5.05 1.03
N SER A 85 -0.76 -5.78 1.13
CA SER A 85 -0.70 -7.06 1.86
C SER A 85 -1.10 -6.90 3.33
N ARG A 86 -0.66 -5.84 4.00
CA ARG A 86 -1.00 -5.56 5.41
C ARG A 86 -2.50 -5.43 5.64
N LEU A 87 -3.19 -4.70 4.77
CA LEU A 87 -4.63 -4.45 4.90
C LEU A 87 -5.46 -5.68 4.53
N LEU A 88 -5.03 -6.47 3.54
CA LEU A 88 -5.66 -7.76 3.22
C LEU A 88 -5.53 -8.77 4.39
N LEU A 89 -4.35 -8.84 5.02
CA LEU A 89 -4.15 -9.65 6.24
C LEU A 89 -5.04 -9.17 7.39
N GLU A 90 -5.18 -7.84 7.57
CA GLU A 90 -6.04 -7.27 8.61
C GLU A 90 -7.52 -7.60 8.38
N LEU A 91 -7.98 -7.60 7.13
CA LEU A 91 -9.34 -8.03 6.79
C LEU A 91 -9.60 -9.49 7.14
N ALA A 92 -8.67 -10.37 6.75
CA ALA A 92 -8.77 -11.79 7.07
C ALA A 92 -8.77 -12.04 8.59
N GLU A 93 -7.97 -11.27 9.34
CA GLU A 93 -7.97 -11.29 10.82
C GLU A 93 -9.29 -10.77 11.41
N MET A 94 -9.86 -9.70 10.85
CA MET A 94 -11.08 -9.08 11.36
C MET A 94 -12.34 -9.93 11.14
N ALA A 95 -12.41 -10.69 10.04
CA ALA A 95 -13.58 -11.48 9.65
C ALA A 95 -13.18 -12.83 9.00
N PRO A 96 -12.54 -13.75 9.75
CA PRO A 96 -11.98 -14.98 9.19
C PRO A 96 -13.04 -15.87 8.52
N ASP A 97 -14.23 -15.99 9.10
CA ASP A 97 -15.31 -16.83 8.56
C ASP A 97 -15.80 -16.36 7.19
N TYR A 98 -15.93 -15.04 7.00
CA TYR A 98 -16.35 -14.46 5.71
C TYR A 98 -15.29 -14.70 4.64
N PHE A 99 -14.03 -14.39 4.97
CA PHE A 99 -12.95 -14.48 3.99
C PHE A 99 -12.51 -15.91 3.69
N ALA A 100 -12.75 -16.87 4.59
CA ALA A 100 -12.57 -18.29 4.30
C ALA A 100 -13.51 -18.80 3.20
N GLY A 101 -14.68 -18.16 3.01
CA GLY A 101 -15.63 -18.49 1.96
C GLY A 101 -15.50 -17.66 0.68
N LEU A 102 -14.66 -16.61 0.68
CA LEU A 102 -14.48 -15.73 -0.47
C LEU A 102 -13.54 -16.36 -1.49
N SER A 103 -14.06 -16.66 -2.69
CA SER A 103 -13.26 -17.08 -3.83
C SER A 103 -12.96 -15.89 -4.73
N LEU A 104 -11.68 -15.59 -4.90
CA LEU A 104 -11.14 -14.59 -5.83
C LEU A 104 -10.73 -15.20 -7.19
N ASN A 105 -10.89 -16.51 -7.36
CA ASN A 105 -10.55 -17.24 -8.60
C ASN A 105 -9.07 -17.05 -8.98
N LEU A 106 -8.19 -17.35 -8.02
CA LEU A 106 -6.74 -17.27 -8.14
C LEU A 106 -6.17 -18.63 -8.56
N PRO A 107 -4.94 -18.66 -9.12
CA PRO A 107 -4.20 -19.91 -9.31
C PRO A 107 -4.07 -20.73 -8.02
N GLU A 108 -4.03 -20.06 -6.88
CA GLU A 108 -3.86 -20.67 -5.57
C GLU A 108 -5.16 -21.22 -4.96
N SER A 109 -6.36 -20.89 -5.47
CA SER A 109 -7.67 -21.16 -4.82
C SER A 109 -7.99 -22.64 -4.48
N SER A 110 -7.13 -23.58 -4.89
CA SER A 110 -7.25 -25.01 -4.58
C SER A 110 -6.29 -25.50 -3.49
N ASN A 111 -5.45 -24.62 -2.94
CA ASN A 111 -4.41 -24.98 -1.96
C ASN A 111 -4.93 -25.11 -0.52
N GLY A 112 -6.18 -24.72 -0.26
CA GLY A 112 -6.84 -24.79 1.05
C GLY A 112 -6.63 -23.57 1.94
N LEU A 113 -5.88 -22.55 1.49
CA LEU A 113 -5.77 -21.26 2.14
C LEU A 113 -6.87 -20.31 1.61
N PRO A 114 -7.41 -19.41 2.44
CA PRO A 114 -8.30 -18.35 1.96
C PRO A 114 -7.61 -17.48 0.90
N ASP A 115 -8.28 -17.27 -0.25
CA ASP A 115 -7.73 -16.53 -1.39
C ASP A 115 -7.20 -15.13 -1.04
N ILE A 116 -7.81 -14.44 -0.06
CA ILE A 116 -7.32 -13.13 0.40
C ILE A 116 -5.93 -13.21 1.04
N LEU A 117 -5.62 -14.33 1.70
CA LEU A 117 -4.31 -14.59 2.26
C LEU A 117 -3.34 -14.96 1.15
N ASP A 118 -3.73 -15.81 0.19
CA ASP A 118 -2.89 -16.12 -0.98
C ASP A 118 -2.46 -14.84 -1.72
N GLU A 119 -3.40 -13.94 -1.97
CA GLU A 119 -3.10 -12.63 -2.56
C GLU A 119 -2.14 -11.85 -1.65
N ALA A 120 -2.46 -11.65 -0.36
CA ALA A 120 -1.58 -10.91 0.54
C ALA A 120 -0.14 -11.47 0.59
N LEU A 121 0.00 -12.79 0.62
CA LEU A 121 1.29 -13.50 0.64
C LEU A 121 2.04 -13.37 -0.69
N PHE A 122 1.34 -13.34 -1.84
CA PHE A 122 1.98 -13.10 -3.15
C PHE A 122 2.76 -11.77 -3.17
N GLY A 123 2.16 -10.70 -2.62
CA GLY A 123 2.81 -9.40 -2.47
C GLY A 123 4.03 -9.45 -1.54
N LEU A 124 3.90 -10.17 -0.42
CA LEU A 124 4.94 -10.32 0.60
C LEU A 124 6.13 -11.16 0.12
N ASP A 125 5.87 -12.18 -0.69
CA ASP A 125 6.86 -13.18 -1.10
C ASP A 125 7.97 -12.63 -1.98
N CYS A 126 7.70 -11.55 -2.71
CA CYS A 126 8.73 -10.79 -3.42
C CYS A 126 9.89 -10.39 -2.49
N TYR A 127 9.55 -9.83 -1.34
CA TYR A 127 10.53 -9.33 -0.38
C TYR A 127 11.15 -10.46 0.44
N ARG A 128 10.39 -11.51 0.76
CA ARG A 128 10.93 -12.72 1.40
C ARG A 128 12.02 -13.36 0.55
N ARG A 129 11.78 -13.52 -0.76
CA ARG A 129 12.78 -14.05 -1.71
C ARG A 129 14.00 -13.16 -1.83
N MET A 130 13.83 -11.84 -1.68
CA MET A 130 14.93 -10.89 -1.70
C MET A 130 15.58 -10.63 -0.33
N GLN A 131 15.23 -11.40 0.71
CA GLN A 131 15.89 -11.33 2.02
C GLN A 131 17.33 -11.85 1.91
N THR A 132 18.31 -11.05 2.34
CA THR A 132 19.72 -11.45 2.30
C THR A 132 20.02 -12.57 3.31
N PRO A 133 21.16 -13.29 3.18
CA PRO A 133 21.58 -14.28 4.17
C PRO A 133 21.72 -13.71 5.60
N GLU A 134 22.06 -12.43 5.73
CA GLU A 134 22.17 -11.73 7.02
C GLU A 134 20.81 -11.31 7.58
N GLY A 135 19.74 -11.33 6.77
CA GLY A 135 18.37 -11.03 7.18
C GLY A 135 17.82 -9.72 6.63
N GLY A 136 18.67 -8.85 6.05
CA GLY A 136 18.25 -7.57 5.51
C GLY A 136 17.31 -7.71 4.31
N ILE A 137 16.38 -6.75 4.16
CA ILE A 137 15.36 -6.77 3.10
C ILE A 137 15.68 -5.71 2.06
N ARG A 138 15.87 -6.15 0.81
CA ARG A 138 16.00 -5.24 -0.34
C ARG A 138 14.74 -4.41 -0.50
N GLY A 139 14.90 -3.12 -0.81
CA GLY A 139 13.78 -2.19 -0.87
C GLY A 139 12.78 -2.40 -2.00
N GLY A 140 13.08 -3.27 -2.97
CA GLY A 140 12.22 -3.48 -4.12
C GLY A 140 12.97 -3.75 -5.42
N ILE A 141 12.23 -3.68 -6.52
CA ILE A 141 12.70 -3.83 -7.89
C ILE A 141 12.19 -2.66 -8.72
N GLU A 142 13.09 -2.05 -9.49
CA GLU A 142 12.82 -0.83 -10.25
C GLU A 142 13.59 -0.84 -11.56
N SER A 143 12.99 -0.32 -12.62
CA SER A 143 13.66 -0.13 -13.91
C SER A 143 14.52 1.13 -13.87
N SER A 144 15.54 1.22 -14.71
CA SER A 144 16.48 2.36 -14.68
C SER A 144 15.86 3.71 -15.08
N GLU A 145 14.61 3.73 -15.55
CA GLU A 145 13.82 4.89 -15.94
C GLU A 145 12.33 4.49 -16.05
N HIS A 146 11.44 5.45 -16.27
CA HIS A 146 10.04 5.15 -16.62
C HIS A 146 9.93 4.30 -17.91
N PRO A 147 8.86 3.47 -18.05
CA PRO A 147 8.69 2.61 -19.20
C PRO A 147 8.77 3.35 -20.54
N ARG A 148 9.43 2.72 -21.51
CA ARG A 148 9.54 3.29 -22.86
C ARG A 148 8.20 3.22 -23.58
N HIS A 149 7.94 4.25 -24.38
CA HIS A 149 6.73 4.31 -25.18
C HIS A 149 6.64 3.11 -26.15
N GLY A 150 5.53 2.38 -26.08
CA GLY A 150 5.27 1.22 -26.93
C GLY A 150 5.76 -0.13 -26.38
N GLU A 151 6.39 -0.15 -25.20
CA GLU A 151 6.78 -1.38 -24.52
C GLU A 151 5.71 -1.80 -23.49
N ALA A 152 5.35 -3.08 -23.48
CA ALA A 152 4.58 -3.68 -22.40
C ALA A 152 5.51 -4.32 -21.35
N SER A 153 4.98 -4.69 -20.19
CA SER A 153 5.76 -5.16 -19.03
C SER A 153 6.62 -6.40 -19.26
N TRP A 154 6.29 -7.26 -20.22
CA TRP A 154 7.12 -8.42 -20.61
C TRP A 154 8.15 -8.09 -21.71
N GLN A 155 8.19 -6.84 -22.17
CA GLN A 155 9.09 -6.33 -23.20
C GLN A 155 10.05 -5.28 -22.65
N GLU A 156 10.12 -5.13 -21.33
CA GLU A 156 10.98 -4.17 -20.65
C GLU A 156 12.43 -4.27 -21.16
N SER A 157 12.89 -3.19 -21.78
CA SER A 157 14.23 -3.11 -22.37
C SER A 157 15.21 -2.31 -21.52
N LEU A 158 14.74 -1.67 -20.44
CA LEU A 158 15.58 -0.95 -19.49
C LEU A 158 16.33 -1.92 -18.58
N THR A 159 17.39 -1.41 -17.95
CA THR A 159 18.10 -2.19 -16.92
C THR A 159 17.20 -2.30 -15.69
N VAL A 160 16.93 -3.51 -15.25
CA VAL A 160 16.14 -3.76 -14.03
C VAL A 160 17.08 -3.91 -12.84
N LEU A 161 16.77 -3.23 -11.75
CA LEU A 161 17.62 -3.10 -10.57
C LEU A 161 16.87 -3.52 -9.31
N ALA A 162 17.54 -4.23 -8.41
CA ALA A 162 17.07 -4.46 -7.05
C ALA A 162 17.82 -3.55 -6.08
N TYR A 163 17.08 -2.79 -5.25
CA TYR A 163 17.69 -1.94 -4.23
C TYR A 163 18.56 -2.76 -3.25
N ALA A 164 19.53 -2.11 -2.60
CA ALA A 164 20.23 -2.71 -1.46
C ALA A 164 19.28 -2.89 -0.27
N PRO A 165 19.58 -3.80 0.68
CA PRO A 165 18.85 -3.85 1.93
C PRO A 165 19.07 -2.57 2.73
N CYS A 166 18.01 -2.08 3.39
CA CYS A 166 18.11 -0.95 4.31
C CYS A 166 17.19 -1.13 5.53
N VAL A 167 17.46 -0.37 6.60
CA VAL A 167 16.73 -0.50 7.88
C VAL A 167 15.23 -0.23 7.69
N TRP A 168 14.87 0.78 6.90
CA TRP A 168 13.46 1.12 6.65
C TRP A 168 12.72 -0.05 5.98
N SER A 169 13.26 -0.58 4.88
CA SER A 169 12.60 -1.68 4.17
C SER A 169 12.52 -2.96 5.00
N SER A 170 13.52 -3.19 5.85
CA SER A 170 13.56 -4.34 6.75
C SER A 170 12.53 -4.23 7.88
N TYR A 171 12.31 -3.03 8.43
CA TYR A 171 11.24 -2.81 9.42
C TYR A 171 9.84 -2.96 8.80
N GLU A 172 9.58 -2.35 7.64
CA GLU A 172 8.29 -2.47 6.94
C GLU A 172 7.94 -3.94 6.67
N TYR A 173 8.89 -4.69 6.10
CA TYR A 173 8.72 -6.12 5.87
C TYR A 173 8.53 -6.91 7.17
N ALA A 174 9.34 -6.67 8.19
CA ALA A 174 9.24 -7.40 9.45
C ALA A 174 7.85 -7.27 10.08
N GLY A 175 7.26 -6.07 10.04
CA GLY A 175 5.90 -5.87 10.53
C GLY A 175 4.83 -6.61 9.73
N VAL A 176 4.93 -6.63 8.39
CA VAL A 176 3.95 -7.31 7.53
C VAL A 176 4.09 -8.82 7.62
N ALA A 177 5.33 -9.34 7.62
CA ALA A 177 5.63 -10.75 7.78
C ALA A 177 5.26 -11.28 9.18
N ALA A 178 5.42 -10.46 10.23
CA ALA A 178 4.95 -10.82 11.57
C ALA A 178 3.42 -10.96 11.62
N ARG A 179 2.67 -10.04 10.98
CA ARG A 179 1.22 -10.17 10.84
C ARG A 179 0.83 -11.40 10.02
N ALA A 180 1.51 -11.67 8.91
CA ALA A 180 1.25 -12.86 8.11
C ALA A 180 1.42 -14.13 8.96
N ALA A 181 2.52 -14.22 9.71
CA ALA A 181 2.75 -15.33 10.63
C ALA A 181 1.64 -15.45 11.69
N PHE A 182 1.19 -14.33 12.27
CA PHE A 182 0.12 -14.32 13.26
C PHE A 182 -1.20 -14.86 12.70
N VAL A 183 -1.62 -14.37 11.53
CA VAL A 183 -2.88 -14.80 10.88
C VAL A 183 -2.81 -16.25 10.38
N LEU A 184 -1.63 -16.72 9.98
CA LEU A 184 -1.43 -18.09 9.49
C LEU A 184 -1.36 -19.15 10.60
N GLN A 185 -1.04 -18.79 11.85
CA GLN A 185 -0.88 -19.77 12.94
C GLN A 185 -2.00 -20.84 13.04
N PRO A 186 -3.29 -20.49 12.99
CA PRO A 186 -4.37 -21.47 13.05
C PRO A 186 -4.67 -22.18 11.72
N LEU A 187 -4.12 -21.70 10.60
CA LEU A 187 -4.44 -22.17 9.24
C LEU A 187 -3.35 -23.07 8.65
N ASP A 188 -2.10 -22.65 8.80
CA ASP A 188 -0.90 -23.35 8.34
C ASP A 188 0.28 -22.98 9.26
N ALA A 189 0.53 -23.83 10.27
CA ALA A 189 1.55 -23.58 11.26
C ALA A 189 2.98 -23.64 10.69
N ASP A 190 3.21 -24.43 9.65
CA ASP A 190 4.53 -24.55 9.02
C ASP A 190 4.83 -23.30 8.20
N LEU A 191 3.86 -22.81 7.42
CA LEU A 191 3.99 -21.55 6.69
C LEU A 191 4.10 -20.36 7.64
N ALA A 192 3.33 -20.34 8.73
CA ALA A 192 3.45 -19.34 9.79
C ALA A 192 4.87 -19.31 10.39
N ALA A 193 5.48 -20.47 10.63
CA ALA A 193 6.84 -20.56 11.15
C ALA A 193 7.87 -19.97 10.17
N ILE A 194 7.68 -20.14 8.86
CA ILE A 194 8.56 -19.55 7.84
C ILE A 194 8.50 -18.02 7.88
N TYR A 195 7.31 -17.42 7.89
CA TYR A 195 7.18 -15.96 7.97
C TYR A 195 7.64 -15.41 9.32
N ARG A 196 7.39 -16.13 10.42
CA ARG A 196 7.91 -15.75 11.75
C ARG A 196 9.43 -15.67 11.75
N ALA A 197 10.11 -16.71 11.25
CA ALA A 197 11.56 -16.74 11.18
C ALA A 197 12.11 -15.62 10.28
N SER A 198 11.48 -15.39 9.14
CA SER A 198 11.89 -14.32 8.21
C SER A 198 11.68 -12.93 8.80
N ALA A 199 10.56 -12.68 9.48
CA ALA A 199 10.26 -11.42 10.17
C ALA A 199 11.28 -11.11 11.27
N LEU A 200 11.61 -12.11 12.11
CA LEU A 200 12.61 -11.97 13.17
C LEU A 200 13.98 -11.64 12.60
N ARG A 201 14.43 -12.35 11.55
CA ARG A 201 15.71 -12.07 10.88
C ARG A 201 15.78 -10.65 10.31
N ALA A 202 14.69 -10.17 9.71
CA ALA A 202 14.63 -8.82 9.16
C ALA A 202 14.72 -7.74 10.25
N MET A 203 13.96 -7.92 11.35
CA MET A 203 14.03 -7.02 12.49
C MET A 203 15.40 -7.04 13.16
N GLU A 204 15.99 -8.22 13.38
CA GLU A 204 17.30 -8.35 14.02
C GLU A 204 18.43 -7.73 13.20
N TRP A 205 18.38 -7.92 11.87
CA TRP A 205 19.31 -7.25 10.97
C TRP A 205 19.15 -5.72 11.07
N ALA A 206 17.92 -5.21 11.02
CA ALA A 206 17.67 -3.77 11.07
C ALA A 206 18.09 -3.14 12.41
N GLU A 207 17.83 -3.79 13.53
CA GLU A 207 18.28 -3.36 14.87
C GLU A 207 19.81 -3.37 15.00
N ALA A 208 20.51 -4.28 14.31
CA ALA A 208 21.97 -4.32 14.28
C ALA A 208 22.59 -3.25 13.37
N GLU A 209 21.91 -2.89 12.28
CA GLU A 209 22.37 -1.84 11.34
C GLU A 209 22.04 -0.42 11.80
N LEU A 210 20.92 -0.21 12.51
CA LEU A 210 20.45 1.13 12.89
C LEU A 210 21.50 1.94 13.70
N PRO A 211 22.20 1.39 14.71
CA PRO A 211 23.23 2.12 15.45
C PRO A 211 24.41 2.57 14.58
N LYS A 212 24.70 1.88 13.48
CA LYS A 212 25.77 2.25 12.53
C LYS A 212 25.41 3.47 11.69
N ARG A 213 24.16 3.92 11.77
CA ARG A 213 23.60 5.10 11.10
C ARG A 213 23.28 6.23 12.07
N ALA A 214 23.72 6.15 13.33
CA ALA A 214 23.37 7.13 14.37
C ALA A 214 23.85 8.56 14.07
N ASP A 215 24.82 8.73 13.16
CA ASP A 215 25.27 10.02 12.64
C ASP A 215 24.38 10.58 11.53
N ARG A 216 23.46 9.77 10.99
CA ARG A 216 22.47 10.17 9.99
C ARG A 216 21.20 10.67 10.68
N ASN A 217 20.69 11.80 10.21
CA ASN A 217 19.37 12.29 10.61
C ASN A 217 18.29 11.58 9.80
N ASP A 218 18.10 10.28 10.06
CA ASP A 218 17.12 9.46 9.35
C ASP A 218 15.68 10.03 9.56
N PRO A 219 14.82 10.10 8.53
CA PRO A 219 13.46 10.63 8.65
C PRO A 219 12.57 9.82 9.61
N HIS A 220 11.51 10.46 10.12
CA HIS A 220 10.58 9.86 11.11
C HIS A 220 9.98 8.52 10.67
N GLN A 221 9.83 8.30 9.36
CA GLN A 221 9.35 7.05 8.77
C GLN A 221 10.18 5.83 9.19
N VAL A 222 11.50 5.99 9.44
CA VAL A 222 12.33 4.89 9.96
C VAL A 222 11.93 4.51 11.38
N ARG A 223 11.72 5.51 12.26
CA ARG A 223 11.23 5.30 13.63
C ARG A 223 9.84 4.67 13.62
N ASP A 224 8.95 5.14 12.74
CA ASP A 224 7.56 4.69 12.74
C ASP A 224 7.39 3.28 12.16
N ALA A 225 8.17 2.92 11.12
CA ALA A 225 8.27 1.55 10.64
C ALA A 225 8.82 0.61 11.73
N ARG A 226 9.88 1.05 12.46
CA ARG A 226 10.45 0.31 13.60
C ARG A 226 9.41 0.11 14.72
N ASN A 227 8.63 1.15 15.03
CA ASN A 227 7.57 1.10 16.04
C ASN A 227 6.49 0.07 15.67
N LEU A 228 6.01 0.11 14.42
CA LEU A 228 5.00 -0.83 13.93
C LEU A 228 5.51 -2.28 13.88
N ALA A 229 6.73 -2.50 13.39
CA ALA A 229 7.36 -3.82 13.37
C ALA A 229 7.49 -4.41 14.77
N ALA A 230 7.90 -3.59 15.75
CA ALA A 230 8.01 -3.99 17.15
C ALA A 230 6.65 -4.35 17.77
N ALA A 231 5.58 -3.59 17.49
CA ALA A 231 4.24 -3.92 17.95
C ALA A 231 3.76 -5.28 17.40
N GLU A 232 3.97 -5.54 16.11
CA GLU A 232 3.57 -6.80 15.46
C GLU A 232 4.39 -7.99 15.98
N LEU A 233 5.70 -7.83 16.15
CA LEU A 233 6.55 -8.88 16.70
C LEU A 233 6.28 -9.14 18.17
N TYR A 234 5.99 -8.11 18.96
CA TYR A 234 5.57 -8.32 20.34
C TYR A 234 4.28 -9.14 20.40
N ARG A 235 3.25 -8.75 19.62
CA ARG A 235 2.00 -9.48 19.50
C ARG A 235 2.18 -10.94 19.04
N LEU A 236 3.10 -11.18 18.11
CA LEU A 236 3.37 -12.52 17.57
C LEU A 236 4.13 -13.42 18.54
N THR A 237 5.00 -12.86 19.38
CA THR A 237 6.03 -13.64 20.10
C THR A 237 5.96 -13.56 21.62
N GLY A 238 5.31 -12.55 22.18
CA GLY A 238 5.33 -12.25 23.61
C GLY A 238 6.69 -11.76 24.14
N ASP A 239 7.70 -11.56 23.27
CA ASP A 239 9.04 -11.16 23.70
C ASP A 239 9.07 -9.68 24.14
N GLU A 240 9.37 -9.46 25.42
CA GLU A 240 9.45 -8.14 26.05
C GLU A 240 10.46 -7.20 25.37
N ARG A 241 11.47 -7.72 24.65
CA ARG A 241 12.40 -6.90 23.86
C ARG A 241 11.62 -6.05 22.86
N TRP A 242 10.66 -6.63 22.17
CA TRP A 242 9.88 -5.93 21.15
C TRP A 242 8.90 -4.94 21.77
N ASN A 243 8.29 -5.29 22.91
CA ASN A 243 7.48 -4.33 23.66
C ASN A 243 8.30 -3.10 24.07
N ARG A 244 9.54 -3.29 24.55
CA ARG A 244 10.44 -2.18 24.89
C ARG A 244 10.74 -1.31 23.68
N VAL A 245 11.07 -1.91 22.53
CA VAL A 245 11.29 -1.14 21.28
C VAL A 245 10.06 -0.33 20.89
N PHE A 246 8.86 -0.90 21.00
CA PHE A 246 7.61 -0.18 20.76
C PHE A 246 7.47 1.01 21.73
N LEU A 247 7.62 0.79 23.03
CA LEU A 247 7.48 1.82 24.06
C LEU A 247 8.53 2.95 23.90
N ASP A 248 9.76 2.61 23.52
CA ASP A 248 10.83 3.58 23.30
C ASP A 248 10.62 4.45 22.04
N THR A 249 9.77 4.01 21.11
CA THR A 249 9.56 4.67 19.81
C THR A 249 8.16 5.24 19.61
N THR A 250 7.24 4.98 20.55
CA THR A 250 5.84 5.37 20.41
C THR A 250 5.59 6.80 20.88
N VAL A 251 4.74 7.51 20.15
CA VAL A 251 4.28 8.86 20.53
C VAL A 251 3.17 8.83 21.58
N PHE A 252 2.54 7.67 21.82
CA PHE A 252 1.40 7.52 22.74
C PHE A 252 1.79 7.45 24.22
N THR A 253 3.04 7.80 24.55
CA THR A 253 3.41 8.21 25.91
C THR A 253 2.73 9.52 26.31
N ASP A 254 2.42 10.38 25.32
CA ASP A 254 1.49 11.51 25.47
C ASP A 254 0.04 11.05 25.20
N PRO A 255 -0.88 11.16 26.17
CA PRO A 255 -2.30 10.84 25.97
C PRO A 255 -3.01 11.75 24.94
N GLY A 256 -2.43 12.89 24.59
CA GLY A 256 -2.96 13.84 23.60
C GLY A 256 -2.46 13.62 22.18
N ALA A 257 -1.50 12.71 21.95
CA ALA A 257 -0.82 12.53 20.68
C ALA A 257 -1.78 12.20 19.52
N ASP A 258 -1.51 12.79 18.36
CA ASP A 258 -2.21 12.47 17.11
C ASP A 258 -1.55 11.28 16.40
N LEU A 259 -2.33 10.49 15.67
CA LEU A 259 -1.77 9.35 14.91
C LEU A 259 -0.82 9.81 13.79
N PHE A 260 -1.08 10.98 13.21
CA PHE A 260 -0.32 11.55 12.10
C PHE A 260 -0.09 13.05 12.30
N ILE A 261 1.15 13.49 12.13
CA ILE A 261 1.56 14.90 12.07
C ILE A 261 2.57 15.04 10.94
N TRP A 262 2.29 15.94 9.98
CA TRP A 262 3.11 16.15 8.79
C TRP A 262 4.59 16.33 9.13
N GLN A 263 5.45 15.54 8.46
CA GLN A 263 6.91 15.49 8.64
C GLN A 263 7.41 15.13 10.05
N GLN A 264 6.54 14.72 10.97
CA GLN A 264 6.91 14.42 12.37
C GLN A 264 6.57 12.99 12.79
N GLN A 265 5.38 12.48 12.44
CA GLN A 265 4.98 11.10 12.76
C GLN A 265 3.87 10.58 11.85
N GLU A 266 3.94 9.28 11.56
CA GLU A 266 2.92 8.47 10.91
C GLU A 266 2.79 7.13 11.66
N GLN A 267 2.09 7.14 12.80
CA GLN A 267 1.85 5.94 13.62
C GLN A 267 0.38 5.53 13.56
N ARG A 268 -0.30 5.57 12.41
CA ARG A 268 -1.70 5.13 12.29
C ARG A 268 -1.91 3.63 12.46
N HIS A 269 -0.91 2.78 12.17
CA HIS A 269 -1.06 1.32 12.23
C HIS A 269 -0.66 0.68 13.56
N ALA A 270 0.40 1.15 14.21
CA ALA A 270 0.93 0.52 15.41
C ALA A 270 -0.03 0.55 16.62
N PRO A 271 -0.80 1.63 16.86
CA PRO A 271 -1.80 1.71 17.93
C PRO A 271 -2.90 0.69 17.81
N TRP A 272 -3.31 0.35 16.58
CA TRP A 272 -4.29 -0.71 16.37
C TRP A 272 -3.75 -2.05 16.84
N VAL A 273 -2.52 -2.39 16.42
CA VAL A 273 -1.86 -3.63 16.82
C VAL A 273 -1.72 -3.70 18.34
N TYR A 274 -1.16 -2.66 18.95
CA TYR A 274 -0.94 -2.62 20.40
C TYR A 274 -2.24 -2.60 21.20
N ALA A 275 -3.28 -1.94 20.69
CA ALA A 275 -4.60 -1.93 21.31
C ALA A 275 -5.20 -3.33 21.40
N GLU A 276 -4.99 -4.17 20.39
CA GLU A 276 -5.51 -5.54 20.30
C GLU A 276 -4.53 -6.60 20.84
N THR A 277 -3.37 -6.20 21.36
CA THR A 277 -2.40 -7.12 21.97
C THR A 277 -2.78 -7.46 23.41
N ASP A 278 -2.91 -8.75 23.69
CA ASP A 278 -3.18 -9.32 25.03
C ASP A 278 -1.96 -10.02 25.67
N GLU A 279 -0.77 -9.85 25.07
CA GLU A 279 0.48 -10.45 25.58
C GLU A 279 0.83 -9.92 26.99
N PRO A 280 1.40 -10.77 27.87
CA PRO A 280 1.89 -10.33 29.18
C PRO A 280 2.92 -9.21 29.05
N GLY A 281 2.77 -8.18 29.88
CA GLY A 281 3.67 -7.01 29.89
C GLY A 281 3.19 -5.82 29.05
N VAL A 282 2.02 -5.91 28.40
CA VAL A 282 1.42 -4.77 27.70
C VAL A 282 1.21 -3.61 28.67
N ASP A 283 1.65 -2.40 28.29
CA ASP A 283 1.47 -1.22 29.12
C ASP A 283 0.02 -0.73 28.99
N ALA A 284 -0.78 -0.94 30.04
CA ALA A 284 -2.20 -0.59 30.04
C ALA A 284 -2.47 0.91 29.85
N ALA A 285 -1.55 1.80 30.25
CA ALA A 285 -1.71 3.23 30.02
C ALA A 285 -1.48 3.58 28.55
N ILE A 286 -0.42 3.05 27.96
CA ILE A 286 -0.12 3.25 26.53
C ILE A 286 -1.19 2.61 25.64
N GLN A 287 -1.68 1.42 26.02
CA GLN A 287 -2.79 0.75 25.32
C GLN A 287 -4.07 1.60 25.33
N ARG A 288 -4.40 2.25 26.46
CA ARG A 288 -5.51 3.20 26.53
C ARG A 288 -5.28 4.43 25.65
N ASN A 289 -4.06 4.97 25.63
CA ASN A 289 -3.72 6.13 24.78
C ASN A 289 -3.82 5.77 23.29
N CYS A 290 -3.37 4.57 22.89
CA CYS A 290 -3.53 4.05 21.53
C CYS A 290 -5.01 3.98 21.12
N ARG A 291 -5.87 3.41 21.98
CA ARG A 291 -7.32 3.35 21.75
C ARG A 291 -7.93 4.76 21.67
N ALA A 292 -7.52 5.67 22.56
CA ALA A 292 -8.00 7.05 22.55
C ALA A 292 -7.62 7.81 21.26
N ALA A 293 -6.39 7.65 20.77
CA ALA A 293 -5.92 8.27 19.54
C ALA A 293 -6.69 7.75 18.30
N LEU A 294 -6.96 6.44 18.22
CA LEU A 294 -7.80 5.84 17.18
C LEU A 294 -9.22 6.43 17.17
N LEU A 295 -9.84 6.54 18.35
CA LEU A 295 -11.18 7.12 18.48
C LEU A 295 -11.21 8.62 18.17
N LYS A 296 -10.20 9.38 18.62
CA LYS A 296 -10.04 10.81 18.32
C LYS A 296 -10.00 11.06 16.82
N GLU A 297 -9.19 10.30 16.08
CA GLU A 297 -9.06 10.43 14.63
C GLU A 297 -10.34 10.01 13.90
N ALA A 298 -10.99 8.92 14.35
CA ALA A 298 -12.25 8.45 13.78
C ALA A 298 -13.41 9.44 14.02
N ASP A 299 -13.51 10.02 15.21
CA ASP A 299 -14.52 11.03 15.54
C ASP A 299 -14.34 12.29 14.69
N ALA A 300 -13.09 12.76 14.52
CA ALA A 300 -12.80 13.89 13.65
C ALA A 300 -13.21 13.63 12.19
N ARG A 301 -12.93 12.43 11.65
CA ARG A 301 -13.34 12.05 10.29
C ARG A 301 -14.86 11.94 10.13
N ALA A 302 -15.54 11.32 11.09
CA ALA A 302 -17.00 11.20 11.07
C ALA A 302 -17.67 12.59 11.13
N ALA A 303 -17.19 13.47 12.01
CA ALA A 303 -17.69 14.85 12.08
C ALA A 303 -17.43 15.63 10.78
N ARG A 304 -16.30 15.38 10.10
CA ARG A 304 -16.00 16.01 8.81
C ARG A 304 -16.95 15.55 7.71
N ALA A 305 -17.29 14.26 7.64
CA ALA A 305 -18.28 13.76 6.69
C ALA A 305 -19.61 14.51 6.78
N ASP A 306 -20.01 14.91 7.99
CA ASP A 306 -21.26 15.66 8.21
C ASP A 306 -21.23 17.09 7.66
N GLN A 307 -20.05 17.62 7.33
CA GLN A 307 -19.84 18.96 6.77
C GLN A 307 -19.65 18.97 5.25
N THR A 308 -19.54 17.81 4.60
CA THR A 308 -19.35 17.70 3.15
C THR A 308 -20.64 17.25 2.45
N ALA A 309 -20.92 17.79 1.25
CA ALA A 309 -22.16 17.49 0.52
C ALA A 309 -22.29 16.00 0.14
N PHE A 310 -21.17 15.34 -0.16
CA PHE A 310 -21.10 13.93 -0.55
C PHE A 310 -20.55 13.01 0.55
N ARG A 311 -20.47 13.50 1.79
CA ARG A 311 -20.09 12.71 2.97
C ARG A 311 -18.72 12.00 2.88
N TRP A 312 -17.84 12.44 1.98
CA TRP A 312 -16.47 11.96 1.92
C TRP A 312 -15.71 12.33 3.20
N VAL A 313 -14.76 11.46 3.56
CA VAL A 313 -13.99 11.54 4.81
C VAL A 313 -12.55 11.88 4.50
N HIS A 314 -12.01 12.85 5.25
CA HIS A 314 -10.63 13.28 5.18
C HIS A 314 -10.31 14.15 6.41
N PHE A 315 -9.03 14.43 6.64
CA PHE A 315 -8.63 15.45 7.61
C PHE A 315 -8.95 16.87 7.14
N GLU A 316 -9.39 17.73 8.07
CA GLU A 316 -9.70 19.14 7.80
C GLU A 316 -8.47 19.95 7.38
N TRP A 317 -7.32 19.70 8.01
CA TRP A 317 -6.10 20.44 7.78
C TRP A 317 -5.30 19.96 6.55
N ARG A 318 -5.61 18.75 6.03
CA ARG A 318 -4.95 18.21 4.84
C ARG A 318 -5.76 18.64 3.60
N PRO A 319 -5.14 19.29 2.61
CA PRO A 319 -5.82 19.60 1.35
C PRO A 319 -6.40 18.34 0.73
N THR A 320 -7.60 18.41 0.16
CA THR A 320 -8.12 17.31 -0.64
C THR A 320 -7.22 17.13 -1.85
N GLY A 321 -6.64 15.95 -2.00
CA GLY A 321 -5.64 15.65 -3.02
C GLY A 321 -6.01 14.45 -3.88
N VAL A 322 -5.04 14.04 -4.68
CA VAL A 322 -5.05 12.84 -5.51
C VAL A 322 -5.55 11.62 -4.70
N GLY A 323 -6.56 10.90 -5.20
CA GLY A 323 -7.16 9.74 -4.54
C GLY A 323 -8.17 10.02 -3.42
N SER A 324 -8.25 11.25 -2.89
CA SER A 324 -9.03 11.55 -1.67
C SER A 324 -10.55 11.46 -1.85
N LEU A 325 -11.02 11.45 -3.10
CA LEU A 325 -12.45 11.38 -3.45
C LEU A 325 -12.83 10.03 -4.08
N THR A 326 -11.87 9.11 -4.26
CA THR A 326 -12.10 7.81 -4.89
C THR A 326 -12.10 6.67 -3.89
N ALA A 327 -11.10 6.62 -3.01
CA ALA A 327 -11.11 5.75 -1.84
C ALA A 327 -11.43 6.55 -0.58
N PRO A 328 -12.31 6.05 0.30
CA PRO A 328 -12.55 6.70 1.59
C PRO A 328 -11.37 6.44 2.53
N ASP A 329 -10.86 7.49 3.18
CA ASP A 329 -9.89 7.41 4.28
C ASP A 329 -10.58 6.86 5.55
N SER A 330 -10.92 5.58 5.54
CA SER A 330 -11.83 4.96 6.51
C SER A 330 -11.14 4.02 7.51
N VAL A 331 -9.84 3.75 7.34
CA VAL A 331 -9.09 2.75 8.13
C VAL A 331 -9.30 2.93 9.64
N SER A 332 -9.15 4.15 10.16
CA SER A 332 -9.33 4.40 11.59
C SER A 332 -10.79 4.37 12.03
N MET A 333 -11.74 4.70 11.15
CA MET A 333 -13.18 4.54 11.47
C MET A 333 -13.57 3.07 11.53
N ILE A 334 -13.03 2.23 10.64
CA ILE A 334 -13.24 0.78 10.63
C ILE A 334 -12.75 0.17 11.94
N ARG A 335 -11.55 0.56 12.36
CA ARG A 335 -10.95 0.15 13.63
C ARG A 335 -11.75 0.67 14.81
N ALA A 336 -12.16 1.94 14.83
CA ALA A 336 -13.03 2.50 15.86
C ALA A 336 -14.37 1.75 15.98
N HIS A 337 -15.01 1.44 14.85
CA HIS A 337 -16.23 0.62 14.83
C HIS A 337 -15.96 -0.80 15.34
N ARG A 338 -14.81 -1.40 15.02
CA ARG A 338 -14.43 -2.73 15.53
C ARG A 338 -14.19 -2.74 17.04
N LEU A 339 -13.63 -1.67 17.60
CA LEU A 339 -13.36 -1.51 19.04
C LEU A 339 -14.63 -1.24 19.84
N THR A 340 -15.59 -0.50 19.27
CA THR A 340 -16.72 0.07 20.03
C THR A 340 -18.09 -0.51 19.67
N GLY A 341 -18.25 -1.01 18.45
CA GLY A 341 -19.56 -1.34 17.88
C GLY A 341 -20.47 -0.13 17.64
N ASP A 342 -19.95 1.10 17.75
CA ASP A 342 -20.78 2.30 17.63
C ASP A 342 -21.26 2.51 16.17
N PRO A 343 -22.58 2.49 15.90
CA PRO A 343 -23.12 2.61 14.55
C PRO A 343 -22.79 3.94 13.87
N LYS A 344 -22.39 4.99 14.61
CA LYS A 344 -21.97 6.27 14.00
C LYS A 344 -20.80 6.08 13.04
N TYR A 345 -19.84 5.22 13.39
CA TYR A 345 -18.67 4.95 12.56
C TYR A 345 -19.06 4.13 11.33
N LEU A 346 -19.89 3.09 11.49
CA LEU A 346 -20.40 2.31 10.36
C LEU A 346 -21.15 3.19 9.35
N ARG A 347 -22.01 4.08 9.84
CA ARG A 347 -22.72 5.05 9.00
C ARG A 347 -21.75 5.94 8.24
N ALA A 348 -20.73 6.48 8.90
CA ALA A 348 -19.72 7.33 8.24
C ALA A 348 -18.95 6.55 7.16
N ILE A 349 -18.54 5.31 7.44
CA ILE A 349 -17.85 4.44 6.48
C ILE A 349 -18.72 4.23 5.24
N VAL A 350 -19.96 3.75 5.39
CA VAL A 350 -20.90 3.54 4.26
C VAL A 350 -21.11 4.80 3.44
N LEU A 351 -21.35 5.95 4.09
CA LEU A 351 -21.60 7.20 3.38
C LEU A 351 -20.36 7.69 2.61
N SER A 352 -19.17 7.52 3.18
CA SER A 352 -17.91 7.94 2.53
C SER A 352 -17.57 7.16 1.27
N CYS A 353 -17.99 5.90 1.15
CA CYS A 353 -17.85 5.09 -0.06
C CYS A 353 -18.65 5.63 -1.24
N GLN A 354 -19.71 6.40 -1.00
CA GLN A 354 -20.67 6.79 -2.03
C GLN A 354 -20.04 7.65 -3.12
N THR A 355 -19.14 8.58 -2.74
CA THR A 355 -18.46 9.46 -3.70
C THR A 355 -17.65 8.65 -4.71
N GLY A 356 -16.86 7.68 -4.24
CA GLY A 356 -16.06 6.79 -5.08
C GLY A 356 -16.90 5.86 -5.98
N ALA A 357 -18.08 5.47 -5.50
CA ALA A 357 -18.99 4.53 -6.16
C ALA A 357 -19.94 5.17 -7.19
N GLY A 358 -19.88 6.48 -7.41
CA GLY A 358 -20.70 7.17 -8.41
C GLY A 358 -21.71 8.18 -7.87
N ALA A 359 -21.85 8.33 -6.55
CA ALA A 359 -22.59 9.45 -5.97
C ALA A 359 -21.71 10.71 -5.94
N ASN A 360 -21.35 11.20 -7.12
CA ASN A 360 -20.55 12.39 -7.35
C ASN A 360 -21.14 13.18 -8.53
N PRO A 361 -20.75 14.45 -8.73
CA PRO A 361 -21.35 15.32 -9.77
C PRO A 361 -21.21 14.80 -11.20
N VAL A 362 -20.23 13.95 -11.49
CA VAL A 362 -20.01 13.37 -12.83
C VAL A 362 -20.64 11.98 -12.98
N ASN A 363 -21.33 11.48 -11.94
CA ASN A 363 -21.99 10.17 -11.89
C ASN A 363 -21.07 8.99 -12.26
N LEU A 364 -19.77 9.07 -11.94
CA LEU A 364 -18.78 8.08 -12.36
C LEU A 364 -18.31 7.20 -11.19
N CYS A 365 -18.30 5.88 -11.34
CA CYS A 365 -17.57 5.02 -10.41
C CYS A 365 -16.08 5.04 -10.78
N TYR A 366 -15.20 5.44 -9.87
CA TYR A 366 -13.77 5.58 -10.17
C TYR A 366 -13.00 4.24 -10.16
N THR A 367 -13.70 3.11 -10.17
CA THR A 367 -13.12 1.78 -10.29
C THR A 367 -13.50 1.16 -11.62
N THR A 368 -12.51 0.77 -12.42
CA THR A 368 -12.72 0.19 -13.76
C THR A 368 -13.67 -1.00 -13.72
N GLY A 369 -14.62 -1.04 -14.67
CA GLY A 369 -15.54 -2.17 -14.84
C GLY A 369 -16.64 -2.28 -13.77
N LEU A 370 -16.76 -1.31 -12.86
CA LEU A 370 -17.82 -1.27 -11.84
C LEU A 370 -18.77 -0.08 -12.07
N GLY A 371 -20.03 -0.23 -11.66
CA GLY A 371 -21.04 0.81 -11.82
C GLY A 371 -21.60 0.91 -13.25
N HIS A 372 -22.44 1.92 -13.50
CA HIS A 372 -23.03 2.14 -14.83
C HIS A 372 -22.08 2.84 -15.80
N ASP A 373 -21.13 3.61 -15.26
CA ASP A 373 -20.04 4.26 -15.98
C ASP A 373 -18.78 4.25 -15.10
N SER A 374 -17.63 3.99 -15.74
CA SER A 374 -16.34 3.83 -15.08
C SER A 374 -15.19 4.23 -16.01
N PRO A 375 -13.98 4.50 -15.49
CA PRO A 375 -12.80 4.75 -16.30
C PRO A 375 -12.57 3.69 -17.36
N ARG A 376 -12.28 4.13 -18.59
CA ARG A 376 -11.94 3.31 -19.76
C ARG A 376 -10.49 3.55 -20.19
N HIS A 377 -9.90 4.67 -19.79
CA HIS A 377 -8.55 5.07 -20.16
C HIS A 377 -7.66 5.31 -18.91
N PRO A 378 -7.62 4.39 -17.93
CA PRO A 378 -6.66 4.51 -16.84
C PRO A 378 -5.23 4.45 -17.39
N LEU A 379 -4.28 5.06 -16.69
CA LEU A 379 -2.86 4.90 -16.97
C LEU A 379 -2.48 3.45 -16.59
N HIS A 380 -2.68 2.53 -17.52
CA HIS A 380 -2.29 1.12 -17.44
C HIS A 380 -1.59 0.74 -18.73
N ILE A 381 -0.26 0.73 -18.71
CA ILE A 381 0.57 0.68 -19.93
C ILE A 381 0.31 -0.60 -20.72
N ASP A 382 0.16 -1.75 -20.04
CA ASP A 382 -0.10 -3.04 -20.70
C ASP A 382 -1.41 -3.02 -21.50
N SER A 383 -2.48 -2.42 -20.96
CA SER A 383 -3.74 -2.26 -21.70
C SER A 383 -3.56 -1.33 -22.91
N GLN A 384 -2.85 -0.22 -22.73
CA GLN A 384 -2.62 0.73 -23.81
C GLN A 384 -1.81 0.13 -24.97
N VAL A 385 -0.78 -0.66 -24.67
CA VAL A 385 0.08 -1.29 -25.68
C VAL A 385 -0.64 -2.45 -26.39
N THR A 386 -1.44 -3.22 -25.67
CA THR A 386 -2.15 -4.38 -26.24
C THR A 386 -3.48 -4.05 -26.91
N GLY A 387 -4.06 -2.89 -26.61
CA GLY A 387 -5.43 -2.55 -26.99
C GLY A 387 -6.50 -3.34 -26.23
N GLN A 388 -6.11 -4.09 -25.18
CA GLN A 388 -7.06 -4.75 -24.29
C GLN A 388 -7.77 -3.71 -23.41
N PRO A 389 -9.05 -3.93 -23.06
CA PRO A 389 -9.69 -3.12 -22.04
C PRO A 389 -8.89 -3.18 -20.73
N PRO A 390 -8.91 -2.12 -19.91
CA PRO A 390 -8.29 -2.17 -18.59
C PRO A 390 -8.92 -3.29 -17.75
N PRO A 391 -8.12 -4.03 -16.96
CA PRO A 391 -8.67 -4.97 -15.99
C PRO A 391 -9.72 -4.31 -15.10
N PRO A 392 -10.82 -5.02 -14.74
CA PRO A 392 -11.76 -4.51 -13.76
C PRO A 392 -11.11 -4.43 -12.37
N GLY A 393 -11.56 -3.48 -11.54
CA GLY A 393 -11.09 -3.34 -10.15
C GLY A 393 -9.95 -2.34 -9.93
N LEU A 394 -9.43 -1.69 -10.98
CA LEU A 394 -8.43 -0.62 -10.86
C LEU A 394 -9.13 0.65 -10.38
N THR A 395 -8.81 1.11 -9.16
CA THR A 395 -9.37 2.35 -8.61
C THR A 395 -8.42 3.49 -8.90
N VAL A 396 -8.81 4.40 -9.79
CA VAL A 396 -7.98 5.54 -10.17
C VAL A 396 -7.96 6.62 -9.09
N PHE A 397 -7.02 7.54 -9.18
CA PHE A 397 -6.93 8.69 -8.28
C PHE A 397 -8.12 9.65 -8.38
N GLY A 398 -8.78 9.70 -9.54
CA GLY A 398 -10.02 10.44 -9.76
C GLY A 398 -9.86 11.95 -9.79
N PRO A 399 -10.88 12.73 -9.37
CA PRO A 399 -10.87 14.17 -9.52
C PRO A 399 -9.70 14.81 -8.78
N SER A 400 -9.09 15.80 -9.42
CA SER A 400 -7.90 16.45 -8.92
C SER A 400 -7.98 17.96 -9.20
N ASN A 401 -7.47 18.83 -8.31
CA ASN A 401 -7.70 20.27 -8.45
C ASN A 401 -6.81 20.86 -9.57
N PRO A 402 -7.38 21.27 -10.72
CA PRO A 402 -6.63 21.70 -11.90
C PRO A 402 -5.78 22.96 -11.66
N THR A 403 -6.13 23.77 -10.65
CA THR A 403 -5.40 25.01 -10.30
C THR A 403 -4.20 24.78 -9.40
N GLN A 404 -4.09 23.60 -8.77
CA GLN A 404 -3.01 23.26 -7.83
C GLN A 404 -2.03 22.23 -8.40
N MET A 405 -2.19 21.87 -9.68
CA MET A 405 -1.42 20.83 -10.34
C MET A 405 -0.07 21.35 -10.85
N LYS A 406 0.94 20.48 -10.81
CA LYS A 406 2.26 20.73 -11.42
C LYS A 406 2.40 20.11 -12.83
N GLN A 407 1.36 19.44 -13.34
CA GLN A 407 1.36 18.74 -14.64
C GLN A 407 0.63 19.58 -15.71
N ASP A 408 1.10 20.81 -15.95
CA ASP A 408 0.46 21.73 -16.89
C ASP A 408 0.30 21.15 -18.30
N TRP A 409 1.26 20.33 -18.75
CA TRP A 409 1.23 19.71 -20.08
C TRP A 409 0.00 18.84 -20.33
N ALA A 410 -0.49 18.11 -19.31
CA ALA A 410 -1.66 17.25 -19.45
C ALA A 410 -2.95 18.07 -19.53
N LEU A 411 -3.03 19.14 -18.72
CA LEU A 411 -4.14 20.10 -18.77
C LEU A 411 -4.16 20.87 -20.08
N ASP A 412 -3.00 21.27 -20.61
CA ASP A 412 -2.90 21.96 -21.90
C ASP A 412 -3.34 21.06 -23.06
N PHE A 413 -3.17 19.74 -22.94
CA PHE A 413 -3.75 18.77 -23.88
C PHE A 413 -5.28 18.68 -23.74
N VAL A 414 -5.79 18.55 -22.52
CA VAL A 414 -7.23 18.52 -22.23
C VAL A 414 -7.93 19.80 -22.71
N ASP A 415 -7.33 20.96 -22.48
CA ASP A 415 -7.85 22.29 -22.84
C ASP A 415 -8.04 22.50 -24.34
N GLN A 416 -7.43 21.66 -25.20
CA GLN A 416 -7.67 21.69 -26.64
C GLN A 416 -9.10 21.25 -27.01
N THR A 417 -9.76 20.51 -26.12
CA THR A 417 -11.08 19.90 -26.37
C THR A 417 -12.09 20.13 -25.24
N CYS A 418 -11.66 20.68 -24.10
CA CYS A 418 -12.49 20.93 -22.94
C CYS A 418 -13.09 22.36 -22.96
N TYR A 419 -14.38 22.49 -22.61
CA TYR A 419 -15.03 23.78 -22.38
C TYR A 419 -15.95 23.71 -21.14
N PRO A 420 -15.83 24.63 -20.16
CA PRO A 420 -14.82 25.68 -20.07
C PRO A 420 -13.40 25.08 -19.95
N PRO A 421 -12.32 25.88 -20.09
CA PRO A 421 -10.96 25.40 -19.85
C PRO A 421 -10.86 24.64 -18.52
N SER A 422 -10.08 23.58 -18.47
CA SER A 422 -9.96 22.63 -17.34
C SER A 422 -9.78 23.33 -15.99
N ARG A 423 -9.04 24.43 -15.94
CA ARG A 423 -8.77 25.21 -14.72
C ARG A 423 -9.97 26.01 -14.18
N GLU A 424 -11.06 26.09 -14.95
CA GLU A 424 -12.33 26.69 -14.52
C GLU A 424 -13.32 25.66 -13.95
N TRP A 425 -13.01 24.35 -14.07
CA TRP A 425 -13.89 23.30 -13.56
C TRP A 425 -13.88 23.24 -12.03
N PRO A 426 -15.04 23.03 -11.39
CA PRO A 426 -15.09 22.70 -9.97
C PRO A 426 -14.28 21.44 -9.69
N PHE A 427 -13.55 21.43 -8.57
CA PHE A 427 -12.59 20.37 -8.26
C PHE A 427 -13.18 18.95 -8.31
N ILE A 428 -14.36 18.71 -7.74
CA ILE A 428 -14.99 17.38 -7.74
C ILE A 428 -15.57 16.98 -9.11
N GLU A 429 -15.74 17.95 -10.02
CA GLU A 429 -16.16 17.73 -11.42
C GLU A 429 -14.96 17.57 -12.37
N ALA A 430 -13.77 18.01 -11.95
CA ALA A 430 -12.55 17.96 -12.74
C ALA A 430 -11.92 16.56 -12.75
N TYR A 431 -12.56 15.65 -13.49
CA TYR A 431 -12.02 14.36 -13.85
C TYR A 431 -12.08 14.17 -15.37
N PHE A 432 -10.92 13.94 -15.99
CA PHE A 432 -10.79 13.71 -17.42
C PHE A 432 -10.17 12.34 -17.63
N ASP A 433 -10.95 11.39 -18.17
CA ASP A 433 -10.53 9.99 -18.43
C ASP A 433 -9.57 9.92 -19.64
N VAL A 434 -8.35 10.39 -19.41
CA VAL A 434 -7.29 10.50 -20.41
C VAL A 434 -6.07 9.75 -19.88
N PHE A 435 -5.68 8.69 -20.60
CA PHE A 435 -4.53 7.84 -20.28
C PHE A 435 -3.28 8.61 -19.84
N TRP A 436 -2.98 9.71 -20.54
CA TRP A 436 -1.80 10.55 -20.30
C TRP A 436 -1.94 11.52 -19.13
N TYR A 437 -2.94 11.41 -18.27
CA TYR A 437 -3.05 12.27 -17.10
C TYR A 437 -2.86 11.46 -15.80
N PRO A 438 -1.61 11.26 -15.34
CA PRO A 438 -1.32 10.43 -14.17
C PRO A 438 -2.11 10.84 -12.92
N LEU A 439 -2.13 12.13 -12.56
CA LEU A 439 -2.76 12.58 -11.31
C LEU A 439 -4.28 12.33 -11.21
N MET A 440 -4.94 11.99 -12.32
CA MET A 440 -6.36 11.61 -12.34
C MET A 440 -6.57 10.14 -12.70
N CYS A 441 -5.87 9.66 -13.72
CA CYS A 441 -6.15 8.38 -14.37
C CYS A 441 -5.20 7.25 -13.97
N GLU A 442 -4.12 7.56 -13.27
CA GLU A 442 -3.31 6.54 -12.63
C GLU A 442 -3.99 6.02 -11.36
N PHE A 443 -3.47 4.90 -10.88
CA PHE A 443 -3.83 4.24 -9.64
C PHE A 443 -2.54 3.74 -9.02
N THR A 444 -2.52 3.49 -7.72
CA THR A 444 -1.50 2.60 -7.15
C THR A 444 -2.16 1.53 -6.31
N ILE A 445 -1.50 0.39 -6.16
CA ILE A 445 -2.01 -0.72 -5.36
C ILE A 445 -2.14 -0.34 -3.89
N HIS A 446 -1.28 0.55 -3.38
CA HIS A 446 -1.26 0.91 -1.96
C HIS A 446 -2.19 2.10 -1.69
N GLN A 447 -2.27 3.08 -2.61
CA GLN A 447 -3.23 4.19 -2.55
C GLN A 447 -3.69 4.60 -3.97
N PRO A 448 -4.99 4.48 -4.33
CA PRO A 448 -6.13 4.31 -3.43
C PRO A 448 -6.60 2.85 -3.30
N MET A 449 -6.03 1.89 -4.05
CA MET A 449 -6.64 0.57 -4.19
C MET A 449 -6.70 -0.23 -2.88
N ALA A 450 -5.61 -0.29 -2.09
CA ALA A 450 -5.62 -1.06 -0.84
C ALA A 450 -6.61 -0.49 0.18
N GLU A 451 -6.71 0.84 0.30
CA GLU A 451 -7.67 1.49 1.19
C GLU A 451 -9.12 1.26 0.73
N ASN A 452 -9.36 1.29 -0.58
CA ASN A 452 -10.68 0.98 -1.14
C ASN A 452 -11.06 -0.49 -0.87
N ALA A 453 -10.14 -1.43 -1.15
CA ALA A 453 -10.34 -2.85 -0.89
C ALA A 453 -10.55 -3.14 0.61
N PHE A 454 -9.78 -2.49 1.49
CA PHE A 454 -9.97 -2.58 2.93
C PHE A 454 -11.37 -2.12 3.36
N THR A 455 -11.82 -0.99 2.82
CA THR A 455 -13.13 -0.44 3.17
C THR A 455 -14.28 -1.33 2.71
N TRP A 456 -14.30 -1.68 1.43
CA TRP A 456 -15.35 -2.54 0.87
C TRP A 456 -15.32 -3.94 1.43
N GLY A 457 -14.13 -4.52 1.64
CA GLY A 457 -13.97 -5.84 2.26
C GLY A 457 -14.55 -5.87 3.68
N TYR A 458 -14.31 -4.81 4.47
CA TYR A 458 -14.89 -4.69 5.80
C TYR A 458 -16.42 -4.58 5.76
N LEU A 459 -16.97 -3.78 4.85
CA LEU A 459 -18.41 -3.62 4.69
C LEU A 459 -19.10 -4.90 4.20
N ALA A 460 -18.42 -5.67 3.33
CA ALA A 460 -18.97 -6.92 2.80
C ALA A 460 -19.04 -8.03 3.85
N ALA A 461 -18.14 -8.02 4.83
CA ALA A 461 -18.07 -9.02 5.89
C ALA A 461 -19.03 -8.77 7.07
N ARG A 462 -19.97 -7.83 6.96
CA ARG A 462 -20.80 -7.32 8.07
C ARG A 462 -22.27 -7.71 8.00
#